data_AF-A0A534KJJ1-F1
#
_entry.id   AF-A0A534KJJ1-F1
#
_cell.length_a   1.000
_cell.length_b   1.000
_cell.length_c   1.000
_cell.angle_alpha   90.00
_cell.angle_beta   90.00
_cell.angle_gamma   90.00
#
_symmetry.space_group_name_H-M   'P 1'
#
loop_
_entity.id
_entity.type
_entity.pdbx_description
1 polymer ?
#
loop_
_entity_poly.entity_id
_entity_poly.type
_entity_poly.pdbx_seq_one_letter_code
_entity_poly.pdbx_strand_id
1 'polypeptide(L)'
;MRKAEEFRDGASKVNEPGLLVEAWFLSAYYLIEACAAKKRVHIQKHQRVPDELQRNPTILGPHTSTAADAFRYLDHNARAKFVYGNSGMRADLAKARKSVETIESICREVLG
;
A
#
# COMPACT_ATOMS: atom_id res chain seq x y z
N MET A 1 -2.02 -10.01 -9.28
CA MET A 1 -0.82 -10.05 -8.41
C MET A 1 0.43 -9.59 -9.13
N ARG A 2 0.73 -10.07 -10.35
CA ARG A 2 1.92 -9.72 -11.16
C ARG A 2 2.50 -8.30 -10.97
N LYS A 3 1.69 -7.25 -11.15
CA LYS A 3 2.19 -5.87 -11.06
C LYS A 3 2.67 -5.48 -9.65
N ALA A 4 2.01 -5.97 -8.61
CA ALA A 4 2.46 -5.75 -7.23
C ALA A 4 3.76 -6.50 -6.93
N GLU A 5 3.89 -7.72 -7.42
CA GLU A 5 5.12 -8.53 -7.31
C GLU A 5 6.30 -7.84 -8.00
N GLU A 6 6.10 -7.32 -9.22
CA GLU A 6 7.11 -6.54 -9.95
C GLU A 6 7.65 -5.35 -9.12
N PHE A 7 6.76 -4.60 -8.45
CA PHE A 7 7.19 -3.49 -7.59
C PHE A 7 7.85 -3.95 -6.30
N ARG A 8 7.37 -5.05 -5.70
CA ARG A 8 7.97 -5.63 -4.50
C ARG A 8 9.39 -6.14 -4.77
N ASP A 9 9.58 -6.84 -5.88
CA ASP A 9 10.88 -7.33 -6.33
C ASP A 9 11.81 -6.17 -6.69
N GLY A 10 11.29 -5.14 -7.35
CA GLY A 10 12.02 -3.89 -7.61
C GLY A 10 12.54 -3.27 -6.32
N ALA A 11 11.71 -3.17 -5.28
CA ALA A 11 12.13 -2.64 -3.98
C ALA A 11 13.32 -3.40 -3.39
N SER A 12 13.36 -4.74 -3.51
CA SER A 12 14.48 -5.53 -2.95
C SER A 12 15.86 -5.21 -3.54
N LYS A 13 15.92 -4.53 -4.69
CA LYS A 13 17.14 -4.23 -5.45
C LYS A 13 17.58 -2.77 -5.31
N VAL A 14 16.88 -1.98 -4.51
CA VAL A 14 17.06 -0.52 -4.43
C VAL A 14 17.57 -0.14 -3.04
N ASN A 15 18.67 0.62 -3.00
CA ASN A 15 19.24 1.15 -1.76
C ASN A 15 18.84 2.61 -1.46
N GLU A 16 17.99 3.21 -2.30
CA GLU A 16 17.52 4.58 -2.13
C GLU A 16 16.15 4.62 -1.42
N PRO A 17 16.03 5.23 -0.22
CA PRO A 17 14.79 5.20 0.58
C PRO A 17 13.55 5.75 -0.12
N GLY A 18 13.69 6.81 -0.93
CA GLY A 18 12.58 7.37 -1.70
C GLY A 18 12.01 6.38 -2.71
N LEU A 19 12.88 5.73 -3.48
CA LEU A 19 12.49 4.73 -4.46
C LEU A 19 11.92 3.47 -3.79
N LEU A 20 12.44 3.07 -2.63
CA LEU A 20 11.88 1.98 -1.82
C LEU A 20 10.44 2.27 -1.38
N VAL A 21 10.19 3.46 -0.84
CA VAL A 21 8.86 3.89 -0.39
C VAL A 21 7.89 3.95 -1.56
N GLU A 22 8.30 4.48 -2.71
CA GLU A 22 7.44 4.56 -3.89
C GLU A 22 7.08 3.15 -4.41
N ALA A 23 8.04 2.22 -4.43
CA ALA A 23 7.80 0.84 -4.82
C ALA A 23 6.84 0.12 -3.84
N TRP A 24 6.99 0.32 -2.52
CA TRP A 24 6.07 -0.23 -1.52
C TRP A 24 4.67 0.34 -1.65
N PHE A 25 4.55 1.66 -1.86
CA PHE A 25 3.28 2.31 -2.12
C PHE A 25 2.58 1.73 -3.36
N LEU A 26 3.28 1.59 -4.48
CA LEU A 26 2.72 1.04 -5.71
C LEU A 26 2.32 -0.43 -5.54
N SER A 27 3.15 -1.25 -4.88
CA SER A 27 2.82 -2.64 -4.56
C SER A 27 1.53 -2.73 -3.75
N ALA A 28 1.42 -1.95 -2.66
CA ALA A 28 0.23 -1.89 -1.81
C ALA A 28 -1.02 -1.46 -2.60
N TYR A 29 -0.89 -0.43 -3.45
CA TYR A 29 -2.00 0.06 -4.27
C TYR A 29 -2.54 -1.02 -5.20
N TYR A 30 -1.66 -1.69 -5.95
CA TYR A 30 -2.09 -2.71 -6.91
C TYR A 30 -2.60 -3.98 -6.25
N LEU A 31 -2.17 -4.31 -5.02
CA LEU A 31 -2.77 -5.39 -4.23
C LEU A 31 -4.19 -5.05 -3.82
N ILE A 32 -4.42 -3.85 -3.30
CA ILE A 32 -5.76 -3.40 -2.88
C ILE A 32 -6.70 -3.33 -4.09
N GLU A 33 -6.24 -2.80 -5.24
CA GLU A 33 -7.01 -2.83 -6.49
C GLU A 33 -7.37 -4.26 -6.91
N ALA A 34 -6.47 -5.24 -6.74
CA ALA A 34 -6.78 -6.64 -7.02
C ALA A 34 -7.87 -7.20 -6.09
N CYS A 35 -7.81 -6.87 -4.79
CA CYS A 35 -8.87 -7.24 -3.84
C CYS A 35 -10.22 -6.58 -4.23
N ALA A 36 -10.20 -5.30 -4.59
CA ALA A 36 -11.38 -4.56 -5.02
C ALA A 36 -11.99 -5.17 -6.29
N ALA A 37 -11.16 -5.53 -7.27
CA ALA A 37 -11.59 -6.19 -8.50
C ALA A 37 -12.27 -7.54 -8.24
N LYS A 38 -11.81 -8.33 -7.25
CA LYS A 38 -12.48 -9.58 -6.83
C LYS A 38 -13.92 -9.35 -6.34
N LYS A 39 -14.23 -8.14 -5.88
CA LYS A 39 -15.57 -7.69 -5.47
C LYS A 39 -16.28 -6.82 -6.51
N ARG A 40 -15.73 -6.71 -7.73
CA ARG A 40 -16.25 -5.85 -8.82
C ARG A 40 -16.32 -4.37 -8.45
N VAL A 41 -15.41 -3.91 -7.58
CA VAL A 41 -15.24 -2.50 -7.21
C VAL A 41 -14.02 -1.94 -7.93
N HIS A 42 -14.09 -0.68 -8.37
CA HIS A 42 -12.99 0.04 -9.02
C HIS A 42 -12.63 1.29 -8.22
N ILE A 43 -11.41 1.33 -7.67
CA ILE A 43 -10.95 2.49 -6.87
C ILE A 43 -10.43 3.61 -7.78
N GLN A 44 -9.80 3.25 -8.91
CA GLN A 44 -9.31 4.12 -10.00
C GLN A 44 -8.12 5.02 -9.66
N LYS A 45 -8.06 5.56 -8.45
CA LYS A 45 -7.03 6.50 -8.02
C LYS A 45 -6.57 6.17 -6.60
N HIS A 46 -5.27 6.18 -6.37
CA HIS A 46 -4.70 5.86 -5.07
C HIS A 46 -5.24 6.74 -3.93
N GLN A 47 -5.51 8.03 -4.18
CA GLN A 47 -6.05 8.93 -3.16
C GLN A 47 -7.43 8.48 -2.64
N ARG A 48 -8.16 7.68 -3.42
CA ARG A 48 -9.49 7.17 -3.04
C ARG A 48 -9.43 5.88 -2.25
N VAL A 49 -8.27 5.21 -2.15
CA VAL A 49 -8.16 3.89 -1.51
C VAL A 49 -8.74 3.88 -0.09
N PRO A 50 -8.37 4.80 0.84
CA PRO A 50 -8.90 4.73 2.19
C PRO A 50 -10.43 4.85 2.22
N ASP A 51 -10.98 5.79 1.46
CA ASP A 51 -12.42 6.07 1.45
C ASP A 51 -13.21 4.95 0.77
N GLU A 52 -12.70 4.38 -0.33
CA GLU A 52 -13.35 3.29 -1.04
C GLU A 52 -13.31 1.98 -0.24
N LEU A 53 -12.23 1.73 0.51
CA LEU A 53 -12.19 0.62 1.46
C LEU A 53 -13.28 0.79 2.53
N GLN A 54 -13.43 1.99 3.10
CA GLN A 54 -14.46 2.25 4.11
C GLN A 54 -15.89 2.16 3.57
N ARG A 55 -16.12 2.63 2.34
CA ARG A 55 -17.42 2.52 1.65
C ARG A 55 -17.78 1.09 1.28
N ASN A 56 -16.76 0.27 1.00
CA ASN A 56 -16.91 -1.11 0.53
C ASN A 56 -16.16 -2.07 1.47
N PRO A 57 -16.60 -2.23 2.74
CA PRO A 57 -15.87 -3.04 3.71
C PRO A 57 -15.82 -4.52 3.31
N THR A 58 -16.64 -4.97 2.36
CA THR A 58 -16.62 -6.33 1.82
C THR A 58 -15.35 -6.65 1.02
N ILE A 59 -14.55 -5.65 0.63
CA ILE A 59 -13.26 -5.83 -0.06
C ILE A 59 -12.27 -6.57 0.84
N LEU A 60 -12.09 -6.10 2.08
CA LEU A 60 -11.11 -6.64 3.04
C LEU A 60 -11.75 -7.17 4.33
N GLY A 61 -13.06 -7.09 4.45
CA GLY A 61 -13.82 -7.52 5.62
C GLY A 61 -13.37 -6.79 6.89
N PRO A 62 -13.06 -7.54 7.97
CA PRO A 62 -12.68 -6.96 9.26
C PRO A 62 -11.37 -6.16 9.23
N HIS A 63 -10.55 -6.33 8.18
CA HIS A 63 -9.24 -5.66 8.06
C HIS A 63 -9.31 -4.30 7.36
N THR A 64 -10.52 -3.86 6.96
CA THR A 64 -10.74 -2.64 6.17
C THR A 64 -10.07 -1.41 6.77
N SER A 65 -10.30 -1.12 8.05
CA SER A 65 -9.71 0.07 8.70
C SER A 65 -8.20 -0.02 8.82
N THR A 66 -7.68 -1.19 9.20
CA THR A 66 -6.23 -1.42 9.31
C THR A 66 -5.52 -1.20 7.98
N ALA A 67 -6.07 -1.74 6.88
CA ALA A 67 -5.50 -1.56 5.56
C ALA A 67 -5.61 -0.12 5.07
N ALA A 68 -6.74 0.54 5.31
CA ALA A 68 -6.95 1.95 4.95
C ALA A 68 -5.95 2.86 5.67
N ASP A 69 -5.72 2.66 6.97
CA ASP A 69 -4.77 3.46 7.74
C ASP A 69 -3.32 3.19 7.35
N ALA A 70 -2.96 1.93 7.11
CA ALA A 70 -1.64 1.56 6.60
C ALA A 70 -1.38 2.20 5.23
N PHE A 71 -2.37 2.17 4.33
CA PHE A 71 -2.25 2.77 3.00
C PHE A 71 -2.16 4.30 3.08
N ARG A 72 -2.98 4.93 3.93
CA ARG A 72 -2.93 6.39 4.16
C ARG A 72 -1.55 6.82 4.67
N TYR A 73 -0.91 6.02 5.53
CA TYR A 73 0.45 6.30 5.96
C TYR A 73 1.45 6.26 4.80
N LEU A 74 1.39 5.22 3.95
CA LEU A 74 2.24 5.12 2.77
C LEU A 74 2.04 6.31 1.83
N ASP A 75 0.80 6.59 1.42
CA ASP A 75 0.50 7.60 0.40
C ASP A 75 0.79 9.03 0.87
N HIS A 76 0.38 9.39 2.08
CA HIS A 76 0.48 10.79 2.53
C HIS A 76 1.72 11.07 3.37
N ASN A 77 2.14 10.15 4.24
CA ASN A 77 3.18 10.45 5.23
C ASN A 77 4.55 10.00 4.73
N ALA A 78 4.69 8.73 4.34
CA ALA A 78 5.97 8.20 3.90
C ALA A 78 6.44 8.87 2.61
N ARG A 79 5.57 9.00 1.60
CA ARG A 79 5.93 9.68 0.34
C ARG A 79 6.27 11.16 0.54
N ALA A 80 5.52 11.89 1.36
CA ALA A 80 5.86 13.28 1.69
C ALA A 80 7.28 13.41 2.27
N LYS A 81 7.67 12.50 3.15
CA LYS A 81 8.98 12.53 3.79
C LYS A 81 10.12 12.07 2.89
N PHE A 82 9.95 10.99 2.13
CA PHE A 82 11.03 10.36 1.38
C PHE A 82 11.06 10.70 -0.11
N VAL A 83 9.90 10.87 -0.73
CA VAL A 83 9.78 11.08 -2.20
C VAL A 83 9.79 12.58 -2.52
N TYR A 84 9.12 13.39 -1.70
CA TYR A 84 8.97 14.83 -1.99
C TYR A 84 9.82 15.75 -1.12
N GLY A 85 10.03 15.41 0.17
CA GLY A 85 10.56 16.34 1.17
C GLY A 85 11.95 16.04 1.72
N ASN A 86 12.60 14.95 1.30
CA ASN A 86 13.91 14.47 1.78
C ASN A 86 14.13 14.64 3.31
N SER A 87 13.12 14.32 4.11
CA SER A 87 13.07 14.52 5.57
C SER A 87 12.80 13.22 6.34
N GLY A 88 12.73 12.09 5.62
CA GLY A 88 12.41 10.80 6.19
C GLY A 88 13.51 10.24 7.09
N MET A 89 13.11 9.72 8.25
CA MET A 89 14.02 9.11 9.22
C MET A 89 13.91 7.59 9.20
N ARG A 90 14.89 6.88 9.78
CA ARG A 90 14.87 5.40 9.88
C ARG A 90 13.56 4.86 10.48
N ALA A 91 13.00 5.55 11.47
CA ALA A 91 11.72 5.17 12.09
C ALA A 91 10.54 5.27 11.09
N ASP A 92 10.54 6.28 10.23
CA ASP A 92 9.52 6.43 9.18
C ASP A 92 9.63 5.33 8.13
N LEU A 93 10.85 4.98 7.72
CA LEU A 93 11.07 3.89 6.78
C LEU A 93 10.63 2.54 7.35
N ALA A 94 10.93 2.29 8.63
CA ALA A 94 10.48 1.08 9.33
C ALA A 94 8.95 1.02 9.43
N LYS A 95 8.28 2.16 9.68
CA LYS A 95 6.83 2.24 9.68
C LYS A 95 6.24 2.01 8.29
N ALA A 96 6.85 2.58 7.23
CA ALA A 96 6.41 2.36 5.85
C ALA A 96 6.53 0.88 5.46
N ARG A 97 7.63 0.23 5.83
CA ARG A 97 7.83 -1.21 5.67
C ARG A 97 6.71 -2.01 6.35
N LYS A 98 6.44 -1.72 7.63
CA LYS A 98 5.38 -2.42 8.38
C LYS A 98 4.00 -2.20 7.74
N SER A 99 3.73 -1.00 7.23
CA SER A 99 2.47 -0.69 6.53
C SER A 99 2.29 -1.54 5.27
N VAL A 100 3.32 -1.66 4.42
CA VAL A 100 3.20 -2.51 3.22
C VAL A 100 3.11 -3.99 3.58
N GLU A 101 3.88 -4.48 4.56
CA GLU A 101 3.79 -5.87 5.03
C GLU A 101 2.41 -6.21 5.58
N THR A 102 1.78 -5.27 6.30
CA THR A 102 0.41 -5.41 6.80
C THR A 102 -0.59 -5.54 5.66
N ILE A 103 -0.50 -4.67 4.64
CA ILE A 103 -1.37 -4.72 3.47
C ILE A 103 -1.14 -6.00 2.67
N GLU A 104 0.12 -6.40 2.46
CA GLU A 104 0.48 -7.65 1.78
C GLU A 104 -0.14 -8.87 2.46
N SER A 105 -0.03 -8.96 3.79
CA SER A 105 -0.62 -10.05 4.57
C SER A 105 -2.13 -10.12 4.39
N ILE A 106 -2.83 -8.99 4.58
CA ILE A 106 -4.30 -8.90 4.45
C ILE A 106 -4.75 -9.24 3.03
N CYS A 107 -4.09 -8.67 2.02
CA CYS A 107 -4.51 -8.85 0.63
C CYS A 107 -4.28 -10.29 0.17
N ARG A 108 -3.20 -10.96 0.62
CA ARG A 108 -2.97 -12.38 0.31
C ARG A 108 -4.06 -13.27 0.89
N GLU A 109 -4.44 -13.05 2.15
CA GLU A 109 -5.56 -13.78 2.77
C GLU A 109 -6.86 -13.64 1.97
N VAL A 110 -7.17 -12.42 1.50
CA VAL A 110 -8.37 -12.16 0.70
C VAL A 110 -8.30 -12.76 -0.69
N LEU A 111 -7.13 -12.73 -1.34
CA LEU A 111 -6.97 -13.16 -2.72
C LEU A 111 -6.95 -14.69 -2.85
N GLY A 112 -6.42 -15.40 -1.85
CA GLY A 112 -6.22 -16.86 -1.89
C GLY A 112 -4.89 -17.18 -2.55
#